data_AF-A0A133ZIU3-F1
#
_entry.id   AF-A0A133ZIU3-F1
#
_cell.length_a   1.000
_cell.length_b   1.000
_cell.length_c   1.000
_cell.angle_alpha   90.00
_cell.angle_beta   90.00
_cell.angle_gamma   90.00
#
_symmetry.space_group_name_H-M   'P 1'
#
loop_
_entity.id
_entity.type
_entity.pdbx_description
1 polymer ?
#
loop_
_entity_poly.entity_id
_entity_poly.type
_entity_poly.pdbx_seq_one_letter_code
_entity_poly.pdbx_strand_id
1 'polypeptide(L)'
;MTQTFGQRQRPATCQWCGRELHSTGRGRPRKFCSPACKQRAYEQRHNVSGTTIPSDAVIMTRARADSLRDGLFELRCSAEDIATATSEGADAHEVKQLCDELVELARRLEELK
;
A
#
# COMPACT_ATOMS: atom_id res chain seq x y z
N MET A 1 25.06 -2.59 19.65
CA MET A 1 24.12 -3.72 19.56
C MET A 1 23.20 -3.50 18.37
N THR A 2 23.60 -3.92 17.18
CA THR A 2 22.83 -3.77 15.94
C THR A 2 21.93 -4.99 15.78
N GLN A 3 20.63 -4.81 16.01
CA GLN A 3 19.63 -5.85 15.80
C GLN A 3 19.48 -6.12 14.31
N THR A 4 19.89 -7.31 13.87
CA THR A 4 19.58 -7.84 12.55
C THR A 4 18.09 -8.14 12.50
N PHE A 5 17.31 -7.32 11.79
CA PHE A 5 15.93 -7.65 11.45
C PHE A 5 15.94 -8.93 10.62
N GLY A 6 15.58 -10.06 11.23
CA GLY A 6 15.42 -11.33 10.53
C GLY A 6 14.45 -11.14 9.38
N GLN A 7 14.88 -11.48 8.15
CA GLN A 7 14.02 -11.43 6.98
C GLN A 7 12.86 -12.43 7.15
N ARG A 8 11.76 -11.98 7.75
CA ARG A 8 10.46 -12.65 7.59
C ARG A 8 10.19 -12.66 6.09
N GLN A 9 10.07 -13.85 5.50
CA GLN A 9 9.66 -13.98 4.10
C GLN A 9 8.33 -13.24 3.95
N ARG A 10 8.34 -12.10 3.24
CA ARG A 10 7.12 -11.33 3.02
C ARG A 10 6.14 -12.23 2.28
N PRO A 11 4.87 -12.31 2.73
CA PRO A 11 3.87 -13.10 2.04
C PRO A 11 3.80 -12.63 0.58
N ALA A 12 3.69 -13.58 -0.35
CA ALA A 12 3.52 -13.24 -1.76
C ALA A 12 2.24 -12.40 -1.93
N THR A 13 2.28 -11.35 -2.74
CA THR A 13 1.12 -10.49 -3.00
C THR A 13 0.60 -10.68 -4.43
N CYS A 14 -0.69 -10.44 -4.61
CA CYS A 14 -1.33 -10.45 -5.92
C CYS A 14 -0.69 -9.38 -6.81
N GLN A 15 -0.21 -9.76 -8.00
CA GLN A 15 0.41 -8.82 -8.95
C GLN A 15 -0.57 -7.81 -9.56
N TRP A 16 -1.87 -7.96 -9.33
CA TRP A 16 -2.89 -6.99 -9.77
C TRP A 16 -3.35 -6.08 -8.64
N CYS A 17 -3.82 -6.64 -7.51
CA CYS A 17 -4.44 -5.85 -6.44
C CYS A 17 -3.61 -5.76 -5.14
N GLY A 18 -2.42 -6.36 -5.09
CA GLY A 18 -1.55 -6.32 -3.92
C GLY A 18 -2.02 -7.14 -2.71
N ARG A 19 -3.22 -7.74 -2.74
CA ARG A 19 -3.73 -8.60 -1.65
C ARG A 19 -2.77 -9.76 -1.39
N GLU A 20 -2.55 -10.07 -0.12
CA GLU A 20 -1.76 -11.23 0.29
C GLU A 20 -2.32 -12.52 -0.31
N LEU A 21 -1.40 -13.37 -0.79
CA LEU A 21 -1.69 -14.69 -1.31
C LEU A 21 -1.31 -15.69 -0.24
N HIS A 22 -2.26 -16.53 0.14
CA HIS A 22 -1.97 -17.67 1.00
C HIS A 22 -0.96 -18.60 0.31
N SER A 23 0.07 -19.02 1.05
CA SER A 23 1.11 -19.91 0.55
C SER A 23 0.50 -21.23 0.10
N THR A 24 0.64 -21.54 -1.19
CA THR A 24 0.18 -22.80 -1.77
C THR A 24 1.29 -23.84 -1.72
N GLY A 25 1.51 -24.47 -0.56
CA GLY A 25 2.31 -25.69 -0.38
C GLY A 25 3.52 -25.88 -1.33
N ARG A 26 3.68 -27.08 -1.89
CA ARG A 26 4.65 -27.35 -2.97
C ARG A 26 3.99 -27.03 -4.32
N GLY A 27 4.68 -26.27 -5.17
CA GLY A 27 4.24 -25.96 -6.52
C GLY A 27 4.64 -24.56 -6.98
N ARG A 28 4.21 -24.18 -8.18
CA ARG A 28 4.43 -22.84 -8.72
C ARG A 28 3.66 -21.81 -7.88
N PRO A 29 4.31 -20.76 -7.33
CA PRO A 29 3.62 -19.73 -6.57
C PRO A 29 2.50 -19.08 -7.38
N ARG A 30 1.33 -18.87 -6.75
CA ARG A 30 0.25 -18.10 -7.36
C ARG A 30 0.70 -16.66 -7.56
N LYS A 31 0.32 -16.06 -8.70
CA LYS A 31 0.58 -14.65 -9.00
C LYS A 31 -0.64 -13.75 -8.78
N PHE A 32 -1.84 -14.32 -8.74
CA PHE A 32 -3.10 -13.57 -8.66
C PHE A 32 -4.04 -14.21 -7.65
N CYS A 33 -4.80 -13.38 -6.92
CA CYS A 33 -5.75 -13.88 -5.92
C CYS A 33 -6.97 -14.54 -6.57
N SER A 34 -7.44 -14.04 -7.72
CA SER A 34 -8.64 -14.51 -8.43
C SER A 34 -8.48 -14.51 -9.96
N PRO A 35 -9.34 -15.26 -10.70
CA PRO A 35 -9.40 -15.20 -12.17
C PRO A 35 -9.65 -13.79 -12.70
N ALA A 36 -10.52 -13.00 -12.03
CA ALA A 36 -10.79 -11.62 -12.41
C ALA A 36 -9.52 -10.73 -12.34
N CYS A 37 -8.70 -10.88 -11.30
CA CYS A 37 -7.42 -10.16 -11.20
C CYS A 37 -6.44 -10.57 -12.32
N LYS A 38 -6.41 -11.86 -12.68
CA LYS A 38 -5.59 -12.35 -13.80
C LYS A 38 -6.06 -11.74 -15.13
N GLN A 39 -7.36 -11.67 -15.35
CA GLN A 39 -7.97 -11.13 -16.57
C GLN A 39 -7.67 -9.65 -16.73
N ARG A 40 -7.89 -8.83 -15.69
CA ARG A 40 -7.57 -7.40 -15.72
C ARG A 40 -6.09 -7.14 -15.98
N ALA A 41 -5.20 -7.94 -15.40
CA ALA A 41 -3.76 -7.84 -15.65
C ALA A 41 -3.40 -8.14 -17.12
N TYR A 42 -4.14 -9.03 -17.78
CA TYR A 42 -3.99 -9.27 -19.22
C TYR A 42 -4.49 -8.08 -20.03
N GLU A 43 -5.69 -7.58 -19.73
CA GLU A 43 -6.30 -6.44 -20.41
C GLU A 43 -5.43 -5.18 -20.33
N GLN A 44 -4.85 -4.87 -19.17
CA GLN A 44 -3.93 -3.74 -19.03
C GLN A 44 -2.72 -3.87 -19.96
N ARG A 45 -2.06 -5.04 -19.98
CA ARG A 45 -0.90 -5.28 -20.87
C ARG A 45 -1.29 -5.20 -22.34
N HIS A 46 -2.46 -5.72 -22.68
CA HIS A 46 -2.96 -5.68 -24.05
C HIS A 46 -3.31 -4.25 -24.48
N ASN A 47 -3.92 -3.45 -23.60
CA ASN A 47 -4.32 -2.07 -23.90
C ASN A 47 -3.13 -1.12 -24.11
N VAL A 48 -1.98 -1.39 -23.47
CA VAL A 48 -0.76 -0.59 -23.69
C VAL A 48 0.14 -1.14 -24.81
N SER A 49 -0.20 -2.29 -25.39
CA SER A 49 0.55 -2.89 -26.49
C SER A 49 0.51 -1.98 -27.72
N GLY A 50 1.68 -1.63 -28.25
CA GLY A 50 1.81 -0.69 -29.38
C GLY A 50 1.85 0.79 -28.98
N THR A 51 1.83 1.10 -27.68
CA THR A 51 2.09 2.45 -27.16
C THR A 51 3.52 2.57 -26.64
N THR A 52 3.98 3.80 -26.38
CA THR A 52 5.26 4.06 -25.70
C THR A 52 5.18 3.90 -24.18
N ILE A 53 4.03 3.46 -23.65
CA ILE A 53 3.81 3.33 -22.21
C ILE A 53 4.50 2.04 -21.71
N PRO A 54 5.35 2.13 -20.67
CA PRO A 54 5.99 0.95 -20.08
C PRO A 54 4.96 -0.08 -19.59
N SER A 55 5.28 -1.37 -19.73
CA SER A 55 4.37 -2.47 -19.36
C SER A 55 4.08 -2.57 -17.86
N ASP A 56 4.91 -1.92 -17.04
CA ASP A 56 4.80 -1.82 -15.58
C ASP A 56 4.30 -0.45 -15.11
N ALA A 57 3.91 0.43 -16.03
CA ALA A 57 3.35 1.73 -15.68
C ALA A 57 2.02 1.59 -14.94
N VAL A 58 1.85 2.39 -13.90
CA VAL A 58 0.56 2.55 -13.20
C VAL A 58 -0.21 3.68 -13.89
N ILE A 59 -1.36 3.34 -14.48
CA ILE A 59 -2.25 4.31 -15.12
C ILE A 59 -3.42 4.59 -14.17
N MET A 60 -3.63 5.86 -13.83
CA MET A 60 -4.74 6.31 -12.99
C MET A 60 -5.30 7.62 -13.52
N THR A 61 -6.54 7.94 -13.15
CA THR A 61 -7.15 9.23 -13.49
C THR A 61 -6.46 10.35 -12.71
N ARG A 62 -6.52 11.58 -13.25
CA ARG A 62 -6.00 12.76 -12.55
C ARG A 62 -6.65 12.94 -11.18
N ALA A 63 -7.99 12.86 -11.12
CA ALA A 63 -8.73 12.99 -9.86
C ALA A 63 -8.25 11.99 -8.79
N ARG A 64 -7.96 10.75 -9.20
CA ARG A 64 -7.45 9.73 -8.27
C ARG A 64 -6.02 10.00 -7.83
N ALA A 65 -5.16 10.51 -8.72
CA ALA A 65 -3.82 10.94 -8.36
C ALA A 65 -3.84 12.11 -7.36
N ASP A 66 -4.78 13.05 -7.53
CA ASP A 66 -4.97 14.18 -6.63
C ASP A 66 -5.47 13.71 -5.26
N SER A 67 -6.49 12.83 -5.20
CA SER A 67 -6.94 12.24 -3.93
C SER A 67 -5.84 11.47 -3.19
N LEU A 68 -4.98 10.74 -3.92
CA LEU A 68 -3.83 10.06 -3.32
C LEU A 68 -2.81 11.05 -2.74
N ARG A 69 -2.52 12.14 -3.47
CA ARG A 69 -1.61 13.20 -3.01
C ARG A 69 -2.14 13.87 -1.74
N ASP A 70 -3.42 14.20 -1.72
CA ASP A 70 -4.06 14.86 -0.58
C ASP A 70 -4.05 13.95 0.66
N GLY A 71 -4.39 12.67 0.49
CA GLY A 71 -4.32 11.72 1.60
C GLY A 71 -2.88 11.47 2.09
N LEU A 72 -1.88 11.40 1.19
CA LEU A 72 -0.47 11.31 1.60
C LEU A 72 -0.01 12.54 2.38
N PHE A 73 -0.52 13.72 2.04
CA PHE A 73 -0.28 14.94 2.79
C PHE A 73 -0.89 14.84 4.21
N GLU A 74 -2.15 14.42 4.31
CA GLU A 74 -2.84 14.21 5.60
C GLU A 74 -2.10 13.19 6.48
N LEU A 75 -1.66 12.07 5.89
CA LEU A 75 -0.89 11.05 6.59
C LEU A 75 0.43 11.60 7.15
N ARG A 76 1.15 12.42 6.37
CA ARG A 76 2.39 13.05 6.85
C ARG A 76 2.11 14.01 8.00
N CYS A 77 1.10 14.86 7.88
CA CYS A 77 0.74 15.80 8.94
C CYS A 77 0.36 15.07 10.23
N SER A 78 -0.44 14.00 10.16
CA SER A 78 -0.76 13.18 11.33
C SER A 78 0.49 12.57 11.99
N ALA A 79 1.51 12.21 11.20
CA ALA A 79 2.79 11.75 11.77
C ALA A 79 3.61 12.91 12.41
N GLU A 80 3.55 14.11 11.84
CA GLU A 80 4.16 15.33 12.41
C GLU A 80 3.48 15.73 13.73
N ASP A 81 2.16 15.54 13.83
CA ASP A 81 1.39 15.80 15.05
C ASP A 81 1.82 14.87 16.20
N ILE A 82 2.04 13.58 15.91
CA ILE A 82 2.60 12.63 16.89
C ILE A 82 3.98 13.09 17.37
N ALA A 83 4.85 13.53 16.44
CA ALA A 83 6.18 14.02 16.80
C ALA A 83 6.10 15.26 17.70
N THR A 84 5.19 16.18 17.39
CA THR A 84 4.94 17.40 18.16
C THR A 84 4.41 17.06 19.56
N ALA A 85 3.35 16.26 19.65
CA ALA A 85 2.77 15.81 20.92
C ALA A 85 3.83 15.13 21.81
N THR A 86 4.64 14.25 21.23
CA THR A 86 5.73 13.58 21.96
C THR A 86 6.77 14.59 22.45
N SER A 87 7.12 15.60 21.65
CA SER A 87 8.08 16.64 22.03
C SER A 87 7.56 17.58 23.14
N GLU A 88 6.25 17.78 23.20
CA GLU A 88 5.58 18.61 24.21
C GLU A 88 5.24 17.82 25.50
N GLY A 89 5.56 16.52 25.54
CA GLY A 89 5.35 15.69 26.72
C GLY A 89 3.90 15.21 26.88
N ALA A 90 3.16 15.08 25.77
CA ALA A 90 1.85 14.45 25.75
C ALA A 90 1.88 13.08 26.44
N ASP A 91 0.78 12.73 27.09
CA ASP A 91 0.68 11.45 27.78
C ASP A 91 0.53 10.27 26.80
N ALA A 92 0.71 9.06 27.33
CA ALA A 92 0.67 7.84 26.52
C ALA A 92 -0.71 7.57 25.89
N HIS A 93 -1.79 8.08 26.48
CA HIS A 93 -3.14 7.92 25.94
C HIS A 93 -3.31 8.82 24.71
N GLU A 94 -2.92 10.09 24.81
CA GLU A 94 -2.96 11.04 23.70
C GLU A 94 -2.11 10.57 22.51
N VAL A 95 -0.85 10.17 22.75
CA VAL A 95 0.02 9.64 21.69
C VAL A 95 -0.57 8.39 21.04
N LYS A 96 -1.22 7.52 21.84
CA LYS A 96 -1.91 6.34 21.31
C LYS A 96 -3.06 6.73 20.39
N GLN A 97 -3.87 7.72 20.75
CA GLN A 97 -4.97 8.19 19.92
C GLN A 97 -4.48 8.71 18.57
N LEU A 98 -3.42 9.54 18.57
CA LEU A 98 -2.82 10.05 17.34
C LEU A 98 -2.24 8.92 16.47
N CYS A 99 -1.61 7.91 17.09
CA CYS A 99 -1.16 6.71 16.37
C CYS A 99 -2.32 5.93 15.75
N ASP A 100 -3.43 5.77 16.47
CA ASP A 100 -4.61 5.06 15.98
C ASP A 100 -5.21 5.81 14.76
N GLU A 101 -5.29 7.14 14.82
CA GLU A 101 -5.72 8.00 13.70
C GLU A 101 -4.81 7.89 12.47
N LEU A 102 -3.49 7.93 12.67
CA LEU A 102 -2.51 7.76 11.60
C LEU A 102 -2.66 6.39 10.90
N VAL A 103 -2.88 5.33 11.67
CA VAL A 103 -3.08 3.97 11.13
C VAL A 103 -4.37 3.88 10.33
N GLU A 104 -5.45 4.49 10.80
CA GLU A 104 -6.71 4.55 10.05
C GLU A 104 -6.57 5.36 8.75
N LEU A 105 -5.84 6.47 8.76
CA LEU A 105 -5.47 7.21 7.54
C LEU A 105 -4.72 6.33 6.54
N ALA A 106 -3.71 5.59 7.00
CA ALA A 106 -2.94 4.68 6.15
C ALA A 106 -3.83 3.60 5.53
N ARG A 107 -4.74 3.00 6.33
CA ARG A 107 -5.68 1.99 5.84
C ARG A 107 -6.63 2.54 4.78
N ARG A 108 -7.19 3.74 4.98
CA ARG A 108 -8.04 4.40 3.98
C ARG A 108 -7.29 4.66 2.67
N LEU A 109 -6.03 5.10 2.74
CA LEU A 109 -5.18 5.28 1.57
C LEU A 109 -4.88 3.97 0.83
N GLU A 110 -4.76 2.85 1.56
CA GLU A 110 -4.60 1.54 0.96
C GLU A 110 -5.86 1.04 0.24
N GLU A 111 -7.04 1.57 0.55
CA GLU A 111 -8.31 1.25 -0.11
C GLU A 111 -8.54 2.06 -1.38
N LEU A 112 -7.87 3.21 -1.54
CA LEU A 112 -7.81 3.99 -2.78
C LEU A 112 -7.05 3.28 -3.93
N LYS A 113 -6.94 1.94 -3.86
CA LYS A 113 -6.38 1.01 -4.85
C LYS A 113 -7.32 0.67 -6.00
#